data_AF-A0ABD1KM23-F1
#
_entry.id   AF-A0ABD1KM23-F1
#
_cell.length_a   1.000
_cell.length_b   1.000
_cell.length_c   1.000
_cell.angle_alpha   90.00
_cell.angle_beta   90.00
_cell.angle_gamma   90.00
#
_symmetry.space_group_name_H-M   'P 1'
#
loop_
_entity.id
_entity.type
_entity.pdbx_description
1 polymer ?
#
loop_
_entity_poly.entity_id
_entity_poly.type
_entity_poly.pdbx_seq_one_letter_code
_entity_poly.pdbx_strand_id
1 'polypeptide(L)'
;MESRLKVLRVFKALHRTRLNVFKEDDRALAAGRQKINEEFRKNMYETSGENIEKMIKMAADVEKVLRHSVVQMEHVGDALLLRPREDLLLENVPYCDTPRKKS
;
A
#
# COMPACT_ATOMS: atom_id res chain seq x y z
N MET A 1 7.32 -5.96 24.63
CA MET A 1 5.97 -5.43 24.34
C MET A 1 5.94 -4.45 23.18
N GLU A 2 6.94 -3.58 23.02
CA GLU A 2 7.00 -2.58 21.96
C GLU A 2 6.98 -3.18 20.53
N SER A 3 7.71 -4.29 20.31
CA SER A 3 7.76 -4.99 19.02
C SER A 3 6.38 -5.47 18.56
N ARG A 4 5.60 -6.10 19.45
CA ARG A 4 4.23 -6.55 19.14
C ARG A 4 3.32 -5.41 18.69
N LEU A 5 3.43 -4.25 19.33
CA LEU A 5 2.65 -3.07 18.94
C LEU A 5 3.04 -2.58 17.54
N LYS A 6 4.34 -2.54 17.22
CA LYS A 6 4.85 -2.16 15.89
C LYS A 6 4.36 -3.13 14.80
N VAL A 7 4.43 -4.45 15.05
CA VAL A 7 3.90 -5.48 14.13
C VAL A 7 2.42 -5.26 13.86
N LEU A 8 1.59 -5.09 14.91
CA LEU A 8 0.15 -4.89 14.75
C LEU A 8 -0.20 -3.58 14.04
N ARG A 9 0.60 -2.52 14.24
CA ARG A 9 0.42 -1.24 13.53
C ARG A 9 0.60 -1.42 12.03
N VAL A 10 1.69 -2.07 11.60
CA VAL A 10 1.98 -2.30 10.18
C VAL A 10 0.97 -3.29 9.57
N PHE A 11 0.60 -4.35 10.29
CA PHE A 11 -0.46 -5.27 9.84
C PHE A 11 -1.78 -4.56 9.55
N LYS A 12 -2.22 -3.68 10.47
CA LYS A 12 -3.44 -2.87 10.27
C LYS A 12 -3.26 -1.85 9.14
N ALA A 13 -2.07 -1.26 9.00
CA ALA A 13 -1.78 -0.32 7.92
C ALA A 13 -1.91 -1.00 6.54
N LEU A 14 -1.31 -2.17 6.35
CA LEU A 14 -1.43 -2.95 5.12
C LEU A 14 -2.89 -3.28 4.77
N HIS A 15 -3.69 -3.69 5.76
CA HIS A 15 -5.11 -3.97 5.52
C HIS A 15 -5.93 -2.73 5.14
N ARG A 16 -5.65 -1.57 5.74
CA ARG A 16 -6.28 -0.30 5.35
C ARG A 16 -5.85 0.11 3.95
N THR A 17 -4.56 0.04 3.64
CA THR A 17 -4.03 0.36 2.32
C THR A 17 -4.61 -0.57 1.26
N ARG A 18 -4.74 -1.87 1.53
CA ARG A 18 -5.43 -2.81 0.64
C ARG A 18 -6.87 -2.39 0.34
N LEU A 19 -7.64 -2.00 1.37
CA LEU A 19 -9.03 -1.55 1.18
C LEU A 19 -9.12 -0.31 0.30
N ASN A 20 -8.20 0.64 0.48
CA ASN A 20 -8.18 1.88 -0.27
C ASN A 20 -7.67 1.69 -1.70
N VAL A 21 -6.65 0.85 -1.88
CA VAL A 21 -5.98 0.61 -3.17
C VAL A 21 -6.81 -0.27 -4.09
N PHE A 22 -7.54 -1.26 -3.54
CA PHE A 22 -8.33 -2.22 -4.33
C PHE A 22 -9.83 -2.01 -4.13
N LYS A 23 -10.27 -0.76 -4.03
CA LYS A 23 -11.68 -0.45 -3.76
C LYS A 23 -12.57 -1.07 -4.84
N GLU A 24 -13.65 -1.72 -4.42
CA GLU A 24 -14.64 -2.39 -5.28
C GLU A 24 -14.09 -3.56 -6.15
N ASP A 25 -12.84 -3.96 -5.95
CA ASP A 25 -12.26 -5.15 -6.57
C ASP A 25 -12.22 -6.30 -5.55
N ASP A 26 -13.34 -7.01 -5.41
CA ASP A 26 -13.49 -8.08 -4.43
C ASP A 26 -12.45 -9.19 -4.59
N ARG A 27 -12.03 -9.47 -5.83
CA ARG A 27 -11.01 -10.48 -6.13
C ARG A 27 -9.65 -10.04 -5.58
N ALA A 28 -9.21 -8.81 -5.89
CA ALA A 28 -7.96 -8.28 -5.39
C ALA A 28 -7.99 -8.06 -3.86
N LEU A 29 -9.14 -7.64 -3.30
CA LEU A 29 -9.34 -7.52 -1.86
C LEU A 29 -9.20 -8.86 -1.14
N ALA A 30 -9.79 -9.93 -1.68
CA ALA A 30 -9.68 -11.28 -1.13
C ALA A 30 -8.25 -11.82 -1.22
N ALA A 31 -7.62 -11.72 -2.41
CA ALA A 31 -6.25 -12.17 -2.63
C ALA A 31 -5.25 -11.42 -1.73
N GLY A 32 -5.38 -10.09 -1.65
CA GLY A 32 -4.56 -9.26 -0.76
C GLY A 32 -4.77 -9.62 0.71
N ARG A 33 -6.02 -9.86 1.16
CA ARG A 33 -6.30 -10.32 2.53
C ARG A 33 -5.60 -11.63 2.83
N GLN A 34 -5.70 -12.60 1.92
CA GLN A 34 -5.12 -13.92 2.10
C GLN A 34 -3.60 -13.83 2.20
N LYS A 35 -2.96 -13.12 1.27
CA LYS A 35 -1.50 -12.99 1.24
C LYS A 35 -0.94 -12.29 2.48
N ILE A 36 -1.56 -11.20 2.94
CA ILE A 36 -1.16 -10.53 4.18
C ILE A 36 -1.26 -11.49 5.37
N ASN A 37 -2.39 -12.19 5.52
CA ASN A 37 -2.56 -13.13 6.63
C ASN A 37 -1.57 -14.31 6.58
N GLU A 38 -1.31 -14.83 5.39
CA GLU A 38 -0.38 -15.94 5.18
C GLU A 38 1.04 -15.56 5.61
N GLU A 39 1.56 -14.42 5.15
CA GLU A 39 2.93 -13.99 5.47
C GLU A 39 3.10 -13.65 6.96
N PHE A 40 2.10 -13.05 7.61
CA PHE A 40 2.17 -12.80 9.05
C PHE A 40 2.06 -14.07 9.89
N ARG A 41 1.29 -15.08 9.43
CA ARG A 41 1.19 -16.38 10.09
C ARG A 41 2.49 -17.19 9.96
N LYS A 42 3.11 -17.18 8.78
CA LYS A 42 4.40 -17.86 8.53
C LYS A 42 5.48 -17.40 9.52
N ASN A 43 5.50 -16.11 9.86
CA ASN A 43 6.52 -15.50 10.71
C ASN A 43 6.07 -15.32 12.18
N MET A 44 4.95 -15.93 12.60
CA MET A 44 4.36 -15.70 13.92
C MET A 44 5.25 -16.19 15.08
N TYR A 45 6.09 -17.18 14.83
CA TYR A 45 6.98 -17.79 15.83
C TYR A 45 8.44 -17.32 15.73
N GLU A 46 8.71 -16.27 14.94
CA GLU A 46 10.05 -15.67 14.89
C GLU A 46 10.40 -15.05 16.25
N THR A 47 11.58 -15.40 16.77
CA THR A 47 12.08 -14.95 18.08
C THR A 47 13.25 -13.99 17.96
N SER A 48 13.89 -13.91 16.79
CA SER A 48 14.99 -12.98 16.54
C SER A 48 14.47 -11.55 16.44
N GLY A 49 14.87 -10.69 17.39
CA GLY A 49 14.50 -9.27 17.41
C GLY A 49 14.93 -8.52 16.14
N GLU A 50 16.11 -8.83 15.62
CA GLU A 50 16.64 -8.23 14.38
C GLU A 50 15.80 -8.63 13.16
N ASN A 51 15.40 -9.89 13.06
CA ASN A 51 14.54 -10.36 11.97
C ASN A 51 13.16 -9.71 12.03
N ILE A 52 12.58 -9.61 13.24
CA ILE A 52 11.29 -8.94 13.43
C ILE A 52 11.36 -7.49 12.95
N GLU A 53 12.42 -6.77 13.29
CA GLU A 53 12.59 -5.38 12.85
C GLU A 53 12.75 -5.27 11.33
N LYS A 54 13.54 -6.14 10.70
CA LYS A 54 13.65 -6.22 9.24
C LYS A 54 12.31 -6.50 8.57
N MET A 55 11.52 -7.44 9.10
CA MET A 55 10.19 -7.77 8.58
C MET A 55 9.20 -6.61 8.74
N ILE A 56 9.23 -5.90 9.87
CA ILE A 56 8.42 -4.69 10.09
C ILE A 56 8.76 -3.62 9.05
N LYS A 57 10.06 -3.37 8.82
CA LYS A 57 10.52 -2.39 7.83
C LYS A 57 10.07 -2.78 6.42
N MET A 58 10.28 -4.03 6.03
CA MET A 58 9.83 -4.57 4.74
C MET A 58 8.31 -4.38 4.56
N ALA A 59 7.52 -4.75 5.55
CA ALA A 59 6.06 -4.61 5.49
C ALA A 59 5.61 -3.13 5.40
N ALA A 60 6.31 -2.22 6.07
CA ALA A 60 6.06 -0.78 5.97
C ALA A 60 6.44 -0.21 4.59
N ASP A 61 7.51 -0.72 3.97
CA ASP A 61 7.90 -0.29 2.63
C ASP A 61 6.95 -0.83 1.55
N VAL A 62 6.49 -2.09 1.69
CA VAL A 62 5.41 -2.64 0.85
C VAL A 62 4.13 -1.80 0.96
N GLU A 63 3.78 -1.38 2.16
CA GLU A 63 2.64 -0.51 2.41
C GLU A 63 2.76 0.81 1.63
N LYS A 64 3.92 1.47 1.68
CA LYS A 64 4.18 2.69 0.90
C LYS A 64 4.08 2.46 -0.61
N VAL A 65 4.64 1.37 -1.12
CA VAL A 65 4.56 1.05 -2.56
C VAL A 65 3.11 0.85 -3.00
N LEU A 66 2.31 0.11 -2.22
CA LEU A 66 0.88 -0.05 -2.51
C LEU A 66 0.16 1.31 -2.50
N ARG A 67 0.43 2.16 -1.50
CA ARG A 67 -0.22 3.46 -1.37
C ARG A 67 0.15 4.43 -2.49
N HIS A 68 1.41 4.48 -2.90
CA HIS A 68 1.90 5.55 -3.78
C HIS A 68 2.07 5.14 -5.24
N SER A 69 2.24 3.85 -5.52
CA SER A 69 2.63 3.39 -6.86
C SER A 69 1.57 2.55 -7.57
N VAL A 70 0.51 2.12 -6.87
CA VAL A 70 -0.55 1.26 -7.46
C VAL A 70 -1.82 2.07 -7.73
N VAL A 71 -2.27 2.06 -8.98
CA VAL A 71 -3.53 2.66 -9.44
C VAL A 71 -4.42 1.57 -10.04
N GLN A 72 -5.71 1.59 -9.76
CA GLN A 72 -6.68 0.65 -10.33
C GLN A 72 -7.10 1.07 -11.73
N MET A 73 -7.40 0.06 -12.54
CA MET A 73 -7.96 0.21 -13.87
C MET A 73 -9.08 -0.80 -14.05
N GLU A 74 -10.18 -0.37 -14.64
CA GLU A 74 -11.31 -1.22 -14.98
C GLU A 74 -11.50 -1.28 -16.50
N HIS A 75 -11.80 -2.47 -17.02
CA HIS A 75 -12.11 -2.66 -18.42
C HIS A 75 -13.62 -2.48 -18.63
N VAL A 76 -14.01 -1.43 -19.35
CA VAL A 76 -15.41 -1.06 -19.59
C VAL A 76 -15.66 -1.03 -21.10
N GLY A 77 -16.28 -2.08 -21.63
CA GLY A 77 -16.44 -2.24 -23.08
C GLY A 77 -15.08 -2.36 -23.77
N ASP A 78 -14.78 -1.47 -24.72
CA ASP A 78 -13.47 -1.40 -25.39
C ASP A 78 -12.52 -0.36 -24.74
N ALA A 79 -12.92 0.25 -23.62
CA ALA A 79 -12.18 1.31 -22.96
C ALA A 79 -11.59 0.87 -21.60
N LEU A 80 -10.53 1.58 -21.19
CA LEU A 80 -9.88 1.40 -19.91
C LEU A 80 -10.15 2.62 -19.02
N LEU A 81 -10.85 2.42 -17.92
CA LEU A 81 -11.16 3.46 -16.94
C LEU A 81 -10.15 3.40 -15.78
N LEU A 82 -9.27 4.39 -15.70
CA LEU A 82 -8.40 4.57 -14.55
C LEU A 82 -9.18 5.10 -13.35
N ARG A 83 -8.92 4.53 -12.18
CA ARG A 83 -9.48 4.96 -10.89
C ARG A 83 -8.36 5.45 -9.97
N PRO A 84 -7.75 6.62 -10.24
CA PRO A 84 -6.75 7.20 -9.36
C PRO A 84 -7.39 7.64 -8.04
N ARG A 85 -6.61 7.57 -6.96
CA ARG A 85 -7.03 8.07 -5.64
C ARG A 85 -6.67 9.55 -5.51
N GLU A 86 -7.46 10.30 -4.75
CA GLU A 86 -7.28 11.74 -4.56
C GLU A 86 -5.89 12.11 -4.02
N ASP A 87 -5.31 11.26 -3.15
CA ASP A 87 -3.97 11.47 -2.58
C ASP A 87 -2.83 11.35 -3.59
N LEU A 88 -3.11 10.84 -4.80
CA LEU A 88 -2.17 10.78 -5.92
C LEU A 88 -2.32 11.94 -6.90
N LEU A 89 -3.42 12.70 -6.83
CA LEU A 89 -3.69 13.79 -7.75
C LEU A 89 -2.89 15.03 -7.34
N LEU A 90 -2.31 15.70 -8.32
CA LEU A 90 -1.64 16.98 -8.13
C LEU A 90 -2.61 18.11 -8.46
N GLU A 91 -2.48 19.25 -7.76
CA GLU A 91 -3.18 20.46 -8.17
C GLU A 91 -2.77 20.84 -9.60
N ASN A 92 -3.75 21.25 -10.40
CA ASN A 92 -3.47 21.75 -11.75
C ASN A 92 -2.64 23.03 -11.64
N VAL A 93 -1.35 22.92 -11.91
CA VAL A 93 -0.46 24.06 -12.06
C VAL A 93 -0.38 24.38 -13.55
N PRO A 94 -0.63 25.64 -13.97
CA PRO A 94 -0.43 26.05 -15.35
C PRO A 94 0.98 25.67 -15.81
N TYR A 95 1.07 25.13 -17.03
CA TYR A 95 2.37 24.86 -17.63
C TYR A 95 3.21 26.14 -17.65
N CYS A 96 4.46 26.03 -17.21
CA CYS A 96 5.40 27.15 -17.13
C CYS A 96 6.71 26.73 -17.79
N ASP A 97 7.12 27.43 -18.84
CA ASP A 97 8.38 27.16 -19.55
C ASP A 97 9.62 27.43 -18.69
N THR A 98 9.48 28.24 -17.63
CA THR A 98 10.58 28.53 -16.73
C THR A 98 10.63 27.53 -15.57
N PRO A 99 11.78 26.88 -15.30
CA PRO A 99 11.89 25.95 -14.19
C PRO A 99 11.63 26.66 -12.87
N ARG A 100 10.70 26.12 -12.07
CA ARG A 100 10.39 26.63 -10.73
C ARG A 100 11.65 26.57 -9.87
N LYS A 101 12.09 27.71 -9.31
CA LYS A 101 13.14 27.72 -8.30
C LYS A 101 12.65 26.90 -7.10
N LYS A 102 13.44 25.91 -6.67
CA LYS A 102 13.12 25.13 -5.46
C LYS A 102 13.19 26.06 -4.26
N SER A 103 12.07 26.17 -3.52
CA SER A 103 11.98 26.80 -2.20
C SER A 103 12.66 25.93 -1.15
#